data_AF-A0A847FCG8-F1
#
_entry.id   AF-A0A847FCG8-F1
#
_cell.length_a   1.000
_cell.length_b   1.000
_cell.length_c   1.000
_cell.angle_alpha   90.00
_cell.angle_beta   90.00
_cell.angle_gamma   90.00
#
_symmetry.space_group_name_H-M   'P 1'
#
loop_
_entity.id
_entity.type
_entity.pdbx_description
1 polymer ?
#
loop_
_entity_poly.entity_id
_entity_poly.type
_entity_poly.pdbx_seq_one_letter_code
_entity_poly.pdbx_strand_id
1 'polypeptide(L)' 'MPKIKTNSGAKKRFALTGTGKIKRKHAYKSHILTKKTKKQKRNLT' A
#
# COMPACT_ATOMS: atom_id res chain seq x y z
N MET A 1 -27.54 15.82 11.73
CA MET A 1 -26.14 15.96 11.26
C MET A 1 -25.70 14.66 10.60
N PRO A 2 -25.27 14.66 9.33
CA PRO A 2 -24.84 13.43 8.66
C PRO A 2 -23.49 12.95 9.21
N LYS A 3 -23.36 11.65 9.49
CA LYS A 3 -22.10 11.03 9.94
C LYS A 3 -21.11 10.97 8.77
N ILE A 4 -19.84 11.30 9.04
CA ILE A 4 -18.76 11.11 8.07
C ILE A 4 -18.62 9.62 7.75
N LYS A 5 -18.71 9.28 6.47
CA LYS A 5 -18.55 7.91 5.99
C LYS A 5 -17.10 7.63 5.64
N THR A 6 -16.63 6.42 5.95
CA THR A 6 -15.29 5.99 5.59
C THR A 6 -15.17 5.77 4.09
N ASN A 7 -14.12 6.31 3.47
CA ASN A 7 -13.80 5.98 2.08
C ASN A 7 -13.33 4.52 1.98
N SER A 8 -14.13 3.69 1.33
CA SER A 8 -13.87 2.26 1.19
C SER A 8 -12.60 1.94 0.39
N GLY A 9 -12.24 2.80 -0.57
CA GLY A 9 -10.99 2.66 -1.34
C GLY A 9 -9.75 2.91 -0.49
N ALA A 10 -9.79 3.94 0.37
CA ALA A 10 -8.70 4.23 1.30
C ALA A 10 -8.55 3.12 2.35
N LYS A 11 -9.66 2.65 2.93
CA LYS A 11 -9.67 1.55 3.91
C LYS A 11 -9.03 0.27 3.37
N LYS A 12 -9.16 -0.02 2.08
CA LYS A 12 -8.54 -1.19 1.43
C LYS A 12 -7.03 -1.04 1.17
N ARG A 13 -6.50 0.20 1.13
CA ARG A 13 -5.13 0.51 0.71
C ARG A 13 -4.20 0.90 1.87
N PHE A 14 -4.75 1.52 2.91
CA PHE A 14 -3.99 2.09 4.02
C PHE A 14 -4.41 1.48 5.35
N ALA A 15 -3.43 1.21 6.22
CA ALA A 15 -3.64 0.69 7.57
C ALA A 15 -2.93 1.59 8.59
N LEU A 16 -3.47 1.67 9.80
CA LEU A 16 -2.81 2.34 10.92
C LEU A 16 -1.92 1.36 11.67
N THR A 17 -0.77 1.84 12.11
CA THR A 17 0.10 1.15 13.07
C THR A 17 -0.33 1.48 14.50
N GLY A 18 0.11 0.71 15.49
CA GLY A 18 -0.23 0.95 16.90
C GLY A 18 0.17 2.33 17.42
N THR A 19 1.13 3.00 16.79
CA THR A 19 1.57 4.37 17.12
C THR A 19 0.89 5.45 16.28
N GLY A 20 -0.12 5.10 15.46
CA GLY A 20 -0.87 6.04 14.64
C GLY A 20 -0.25 6.38 13.28
N LYS A 21 0.94 5.85 12.94
CA LYS A 21 1.54 6.03 11.61
C LYS A 21 0.77 5.22 10.55
N ILE A 22 0.72 5.73 9.32
CA ILE A 22 0.05 5.07 8.18
C ILE A 22 1.02 4.11 7.48
N LYS A 23 0.59 2.86 7.31
CA LYS A 23 1.27 1.81 6.54
C LYS A 23 0.58 1.58 5.20
N ARG A 24 1.37 1.34 4.15
CA ARG A 24 0.91 0.95 2.80
C ARG A 24 1.89 -0.03 2.15
N LYS A 25 1.46 -0.70 1.08
CA LYS A 25 2.33 -1.53 0.25
C LYS A 25 3.11 -0.67 -0.77
N HIS A 26 4.28 -1.15 -1.19
CA HIS A 26 5.02 -0.58 -2.30
C HIS A 26 4.35 -0.92 -3.64
N ALA A 27 4.43 0.01 -4.60
CA ALA A 27 3.81 -0.14 -5.91
C ALA A 27 4.72 -0.91 -6.89
N TYR A 28 4.19 -1.27 -8.06
CA TYR A 28 4.95 -1.79 -9.20
C TYR A 28 5.56 -3.20 -9.02
N LYS A 29 5.02 -4.06 -8.15
CA LYS A 29 5.43 -5.48 -8.07
C LYS A 29 4.42 -6.47 -8.70
N SER A 30 3.42 -5.99 -9.44
CA SER A 30 2.35 -6.85 -9.97
C SER A 30 2.69 -7.54 -11.31
N HIS A 31 3.37 -6.86 -12.24
CA HIS A 31 3.68 -7.41 -13.57
C HIS A 31 5.04 -6.92 -14.10
N ILE A 32 5.56 -7.62 -15.11
CA ILE A 32 6.85 -7.35 -15.77
C ILE A 32 8.02 -7.39 -14.77
N LEU A 33 8.09 -8.46 -13.99
CA LEU A 33 9.13 -8.69 -12.98
C LEU A 33 10.41 -9.30 -13.55
N THR A 34 10.34 -9.85 -14.76
CA THR A 34 11.46 -10.48 -15.46
C THR A 34 12.55 -9.45 -15.79
N LYS A 35 12.17 -8.27 -16.29
CA LYS A 35 13.10 -7.17 -16.61
C LYS A 35 13.65 -6.41 -15.40
N LYS A 36 13.05 -6.58 -14.22
CA LYS A 36 13.45 -5.85 -13.02
C LYS A 36 14.60 -6.55 -12.32
N THR A 37 15.59 -5.77 -11.88
CA THR A 37 16.73 -6.30 -11.13
C THR A 37 16.26 -6.95 -9.82
N LYS A 38 17.05 -7.92 -9.33
CA LYS A 38 16.76 -8.59 -8.04
C LYS A 38 16.68 -7.60 -6.88
N LYS A 39 17.56 -6.58 -6.86
CA LYS A 39 17.57 -5.49 -5.88
C LYS A 39 16.26 -4.70 -5.89
N GLN A 40 15.80 -4.28 -7.07
CA GLN A 40 14.54 -3.54 -7.20
C GLN A 40 13.35 -4.37 -6.72
N LYS A 41 13.28 -5.65 -7.09
CA LYS A 41 12.18 -6.54 -6.66
C LYS A 41 12.12 -6.75 -5.15
N ARG A 42 13.25 -6.69 -4.45
CA ARG A 42 13.32 -6.77 -2.98
C ARG A 42 12.73 -5.53 -2.32
N ASN A 43 13.11 -4.35 -2.82
CA ASN A 43 12.66 -3.07 -2.26
C ASN A 43 11.17 -2.76 -2.54
N LEU A 44 10.57 -3.40 -3.55
CA LEU A 44 9.15 -3.24 -3.89
C LEU A 44 8.23 -4.25 -3.19
N THR A 45 8.78 -5.08 -2.30
CA THR A 45 8.01 -6.04 -1.49
C THR A 45 7.58 -5.39 -0.19
#